data_AF-A0A3T2UUU8-F1
#
_entry.id   AF-A0A3T2UUU8-F1
#
_cell.length_a   1.000
_cell.length_b   1.000
_cell.length_c   1.000
_cell.angle_alpha   90.00
_cell.angle_beta   90.00
_cell.angle_gamma   90.00
#
_symmetry.space_group_name_H-M   'P 1'
#
loop_
_entity.id
_entity.type
_entity.pdbx_description
1 polymer ?
#
loop_
_entity_poly.entity_id
_entity_poly.type
_entity_poly.pdbx_seq_one_letter_code
_entity_poly.pdbx_strand_id
1 'polypeptide(L)'
;MFLEKFRPQIGGYLVTAENGYLVYVPEKAFEKCYSRVNDASENGVSLSIEGHNGVTFITARDVTISAGGIATLQEEIDLEAADFSDALMWMKDGKKVARRGWNGEDQFCWLVPEGQYPARMEAIKGYFPGDLVPYGAYFALKNAQGVVVPWVPSVGDLLACDWFVVE
;
A
#
# COMPACT_ATOMS: atom_id res chain seq x y z
N MET A 1 -62.16 -5.66 1.25
CA MET A 1 -62.71 -5.03 2.46
C MET A 1 -61.65 -4.58 3.49
N PHE A 2 -60.65 -5.41 3.87
CA PHE A 2 -59.68 -5.01 4.90
C PHE A 2 -58.73 -3.86 4.47
N LEU A 3 -58.25 -3.88 3.22
CA LEU A 3 -57.32 -2.87 2.69
C LEU A 3 -57.98 -1.52 2.35
N GLU A 4 -59.31 -1.43 2.28
CA GLU A 4 -60.00 -0.15 2.02
C GLU A 4 -60.11 0.71 3.27
N LYS A 5 -60.25 0.09 4.45
CA LYS A 5 -60.41 0.81 5.73
C LYS A 5 -59.15 1.55 6.16
N PHE A 6 -57.97 1.11 5.71
CA PHE A 6 -56.67 1.63 6.12
C PHE A 6 -55.88 2.26 4.96
N ARG A 7 -56.55 2.66 3.88
CA ARG A 7 -55.85 3.37 2.80
C ARG A 7 -55.36 4.72 3.30
N PRO A 8 -54.04 4.98 3.21
CA PRO A 8 -53.52 6.31 3.49
C PRO A 8 -54.07 7.31 2.47
N GLN A 9 -54.28 8.55 2.92
CA GLN A 9 -54.65 9.63 2.02
C GLN A 9 -53.38 10.34 1.53
N ILE A 10 -53.46 10.94 0.34
CA ILE A 10 -52.36 11.72 -0.23
C ILE A 10 -52.12 12.94 0.65
N GLY A 11 -50.85 13.21 0.99
CA GLY A 11 -50.47 14.35 1.84
C GLY A 11 -50.45 14.06 3.35
N GLY A 12 -50.23 12.80 3.75
CA GLY A 12 -49.94 12.44 5.13
C GLY A 12 -48.85 11.38 5.22
N TYR A 13 -48.51 10.99 6.45
CA TYR A 13 -47.39 10.11 6.74
C TYR A 13 -47.88 8.72 7.17
N LEU A 14 -47.18 7.67 6.74
CA LEU A 14 -47.35 6.32 7.29
C LEU A 14 -46.26 6.10 8.33
N VAL A 15 -46.65 5.85 9.57
CA VAL A 15 -45.76 5.78 10.73
C VAL A 15 -45.87 4.40 11.36
N THR A 16 -44.73 3.82 11.74
CA THR A 16 -44.69 2.58 12.51
C THR A 16 -44.69 2.92 14.00
N ALA A 17 -45.69 2.48 14.74
CA ALA A 17 -45.74 2.59 16.19
C ALA A 17 -44.73 1.63 16.85
N GLU A 18 -44.35 1.89 18.09
CA GLU A 18 -43.33 1.11 18.84
C GLU A 18 -43.67 -0.38 18.96
N ASN A 19 -44.95 -0.72 18.91
CA ASN A 19 -45.45 -2.10 18.92
C ASN A 19 -45.52 -2.75 17.52
N GLY A 20 -44.94 -2.11 16.50
CA GLY A 20 -44.80 -2.63 15.13
C GLY A 20 -45.99 -2.38 14.20
N TYR A 21 -47.05 -1.71 14.66
CA TYR A 21 -48.22 -1.42 13.82
C TYR A 21 -47.99 -0.21 12.91
N LEU A 22 -48.45 -0.31 11.66
CA LEU A 22 -48.46 0.81 10.71
C LEU A 22 -49.74 1.63 10.87
N VAL A 23 -49.57 2.95 11.02
CA VAL A 23 -50.66 3.91 11.22
C VAL A 23 -50.48 5.09 10.27
N TYR A 24 -51.55 5.48 9.58
CA TYR A 24 -51.58 6.72 8.79
C TYR A 24 -51.86 7.92 9.71
N VAL A 25 -51.06 8.97 9.57
CA VAL A 25 -51.20 10.23 10.32
C VAL A 25 -51.26 11.40 9.33
N PRO A 26 -52.31 12.25 9.37
CA PRO A 26 -52.38 13.46 8.54
C PRO A 26 -51.20 14.40 8.80
N GLU A 27 -50.67 15.05 7.75
CA GLU A 27 -49.47 15.90 7.82
C GLU A 27 -49.52 16.93 8.95
N LYS A 28 -50.59 17.72 9.05
CA LYS A 28 -50.75 18.74 10.12
C LYS A 28 -50.74 18.15 11.52
N ALA A 29 -51.27 16.93 11.70
CA ALA A 29 -51.30 16.27 13.00
C ALA A 29 -49.92 15.69 13.35
N PHE A 30 -49.24 15.13 12.35
CA PHE A 30 -47.89 14.60 12.50
C PHE A 30 -46.91 15.72 12.87
N GLU A 31 -46.89 16.82 12.12
CA GLU A 31 -45.99 17.94 12.39
C GLU A 31 -46.27 18.64 13.72
N LYS A 32 -47.53 18.67 14.18
CA LYS A 32 -47.87 19.27 15.47
C LYS A 32 -47.43 18.41 16.67
N CYS A 33 -47.59 17.09 16.57
CA CYS A 33 -47.32 16.18 17.70
C CYS A 33 -45.90 15.58 17.68
N TYR A 34 -45.25 15.55 16.52
CA TYR A 34 -43.92 15.00 16.29
C TYR A 34 -42.96 16.05 15.70
N SER A 35 -43.30 17.35 15.79
CA SER A 35 -42.33 18.41 15.48
C SER A 35 -41.13 18.23 16.38
N ARG A 36 -39.99 18.03 15.71
CA ARG A 36 -38.62 18.04 16.21
C ARG A 36 -38.56 18.17 17.73
N VAL A 37 -38.30 17.05 18.41
CA VAL A 37 -37.51 17.11 19.63
C VAL A 37 -36.27 17.91 19.22
N ASN A 38 -36.21 19.17 19.64
CA ASN A 38 -34.98 19.94 19.59
C ASN A 38 -34.09 19.29 20.64
N ASP A 39 -33.51 18.14 20.31
CA ASP A 39 -32.27 17.73 20.91
C ASP A 39 -31.22 18.69 20.38
N ALA A 40 -31.20 19.86 21.01
CA ALA A 40 -30.06 20.75 21.05
C ALA A 40 -28.96 20.14 21.93
N SER A 41 -28.62 18.88 21.65
CA SER A 41 -27.49 18.16 22.20
C SER A 41 -26.62 17.72 21.02
N GLU A 42 -25.67 18.61 20.70
CA GLU A 42 -24.32 18.28 20.24
C GLU A 42 -24.17 16.98 19.44
N ASN A 43 -24.44 17.00 18.13
CA ASN A 43 -23.94 15.94 17.24
C ASN A 43 -23.71 16.50 15.84
N GLY A 44 -22.44 16.80 15.52
CA GLY A 44 -22.04 16.99 14.14
C GLY A 44 -22.41 15.74 13.34
N VAL A 45 -23.10 15.91 12.22
CA VAL A 45 -23.38 14.81 11.29
C VAL A 45 -22.08 14.48 10.56
N SER A 46 -21.39 13.42 10.98
CA SER A 46 -20.26 12.86 10.25
C SER A 46 -20.78 11.90 9.17
N LEU A 47 -20.58 12.26 7.90
CA LEU A 47 -20.83 11.37 6.76
C LEU A 47 -19.48 10.78 6.32
N SER A 48 -19.29 9.48 6.53
CA SER A 48 -18.15 8.72 6.00
C SER A 48 -18.52 8.13 4.64
N ILE A 49 -17.76 8.47 3.60
CA ILE A 49 -17.91 7.92 2.25
C ILE A 49 -16.78 6.94 2.02
N GLU A 50 -17.10 5.67 1.80
CA GLU A 50 -16.17 4.69 1.25
C GLU A 50 -16.59 4.37 -0.19
N GLY A 51 -15.85 4.93 -1.16
CA GLY A 51 -16.09 4.67 -2.58
C GLY A 51 -15.16 5.49 -3.48
N HIS A 52 -14.53 4.83 -4.46
CA HIS A 52 -13.54 5.44 -5.37
C HIS A 52 -14.16 6.25 -6.53
N ASN A 53 -15.48 6.34 -6.60
CA ASN A 53 -16.18 7.03 -7.68
C ASN A 53 -16.83 8.30 -7.09
N GLY A 54 -16.26 9.45 -7.43
CA GLY A 54 -16.54 10.76 -6.81
C GLY A 54 -18.00 11.05 -6.49
N VAL A 55 -18.22 11.72 -5.36
CA VAL A 55 -19.56 12.01 -4.81
C VAL A 55 -19.96 13.45 -5.09
N THR A 56 -21.21 13.65 -5.52
CA THR A 56 -21.83 14.97 -5.70
C THR A 56 -22.87 15.21 -4.61
N PHE A 57 -22.76 16.33 -3.91
CA PHE A 57 -23.74 16.75 -2.89
C PHE A 57 -24.63 17.87 -3.42
N ILE A 58 -25.95 17.69 -3.35
CA ILE A 58 -26.93 18.76 -3.61
C ILE A 58 -27.48 19.21 -2.27
N THR A 59 -27.28 20.47 -1.91
CA THR A 59 -27.84 21.04 -0.68
C THR A 59 -28.65 22.29 -0.98
N ALA A 60 -29.66 22.56 -0.16
CA ALA A 60 -30.58 23.67 -0.34
C ALA A 60 -30.00 25.05 0.08
N ARG A 61 -28.73 25.10 0.51
CA ARG A 61 -28.02 26.31 0.96
C ARG A 61 -26.56 26.29 0.52
N ASP A 62 -25.89 27.43 0.61
CA ASP A 62 -24.46 27.54 0.37
C ASP A 62 -23.68 26.71 1.40
N VAL A 63 -22.78 25.86 0.93
CA VAL A 63 -21.88 25.05 1.76
C VAL A 63 -20.49 25.66 1.70
N THR A 64 -19.93 25.99 2.86
CA THR A 64 -18.51 26.34 2.96
C THR A 64 -17.74 25.06 3.31
N ILE A 65 -16.87 24.60 2.41
CA ILE A 65 -15.99 23.46 2.66
C ILE A 65 -14.63 23.98 3.09
N SER A 66 -14.28 23.82 4.35
CA SER A 66 -12.94 24.03 4.86
C SER A 66 -12.25 22.66 5.02
N ALA A 67 -11.41 22.29 4.06
CA ALA A 67 -10.54 21.14 4.20
C ALA A 67 -9.40 21.50 5.16
N GLY A 68 -9.54 21.14 6.44
CA GLY A 68 -8.38 21.05 7.33
C GLY A 68 -7.46 19.96 6.77
N GLY A 69 -6.20 20.30 6.52
CA GLY A 69 -5.26 19.53 5.71
C GLY A 69 -5.46 18.02 5.80
N ILE A 70 -5.94 17.43 4.71
CA ILE A 70 -5.92 15.99 4.54
C ILE A 70 -4.43 15.66 4.36
N ALA A 71 -3.77 15.20 5.43
CA ALA A 71 -2.51 14.49 5.28
C ALA A 71 -2.87 13.12 4.71
N THR A 72 -3.07 13.08 3.39
CA THR A 72 -3.10 11.82 2.66
C THR A 72 -1.69 11.25 2.83
N LEU A 73 -1.49 10.31 3.75
CA LEU A 73 -0.38 9.37 3.65
C LEU A 73 -0.74 8.42 2.51
N GLN A 74 -0.77 8.97 1.30
CA GLN A 74 -0.66 8.17 0.11
C GLN A 74 0.81 7.76 0.13
N GLU A 75 1.09 6.48 0.37
CA GLU A 75 2.38 5.93 -0.01
C GLU A 75 2.50 6.21 -1.51
N GLU A 76 3.23 7.28 -1.84
CA GLU A 76 3.56 7.58 -3.22
C GLU A 76 4.32 6.37 -3.72
N ILE A 77 3.73 5.65 -4.67
CA ILE A 77 4.44 4.63 -5.42
C ILE A 77 5.55 5.39 -6.14
N ASP A 78 6.78 5.23 -5.67
CA ASP A 78 7.95 5.74 -6.35
C ASP A 78 8.07 4.99 -7.68
N LEU A 79 7.63 5.63 -8.76
CA LEU A 79 7.67 5.08 -10.10
C LEU A 79 9.12 4.94 -10.63
N GLU A 80 10.10 5.54 -9.94
CA GLU A 80 11.52 5.43 -10.26
C GLU A 80 12.26 4.43 -9.34
N ALA A 81 11.53 3.69 -8.51
CA ALA A 81 12.05 2.68 -7.61
C ALA A 81 12.59 1.48 -8.42
N ALA A 82 13.91 1.37 -8.54
CA ALA A 82 14.55 0.34 -9.35
C ALA A 82 14.41 -1.05 -8.71
N ASP A 83 14.00 -2.03 -9.52
CA ASP A 83 13.77 -3.38 -9.06
C ASP A 83 15.05 -4.25 -9.14
N PHE A 84 14.92 -5.53 -8.78
CA PHE A 84 16.05 -6.46 -8.90
C PHE A 84 16.48 -6.71 -10.35
N SER A 85 15.58 -6.58 -11.32
CA SER A 85 15.90 -6.72 -12.76
C SER A 85 16.85 -5.61 -13.19
N ASP A 86 16.59 -4.37 -12.77
CA ASP A 86 17.47 -3.23 -13.00
C ASP A 86 18.84 -3.45 -12.35
N ALA A 87 18.84 -3.85 -11.08
CA ALA A 87 20.06 -4.18 -10.34
C ALA A 87 20.89 -5.26 -11.04
N LEU A 88 20.24 -6.31 -11.55
CA LEU A 88 20.88 -7.38 -12.29
C LEU A 88 21.50 -6.88 -13.60
N MET A 89 20.81 -5.99 -14.32
CA MET A 89 21.35 -5.37 -15.53
C MET A 89 22.59 -4.53 -15.23
N TRP A 90 22.55 -3.71 -14.18
CA TRP A 90 23.71 -2.93 -13.75
C TRP A 90 24.90 -3.80 -13.32
N MET A 91 24.65 -4.89 -12.59
CA MET A 91 25.70 -5.83 -12.22
C MET A 91 26.33 -6.52 -13.43
N LYS A 92 25.54 -6.85 -14.46
CA LYS A 92 26.05 -7.38 -15.73
C LYS A 92 26.89 -6.35 -16.50
N ASP A 93 26.58 -5.06 -16.35
CA ASP A 93 27.39 -3.95 -16.86
C ASP A 93 28.66 -3.69 -16.01
N GLY A 94 28.94 -4.54 -15.01
CA GLY A 94 30.11 -4.42 -14.14
C GLY A 94 29.97 -3.38 -13.03
N LYS A 95 28.76 -2.84 -12.81
CA LYS A 95 28.50 -1.87 -11.74
C LYS A 95 28.33 -2.58 -10.39
N LYS A 96 28.62 -1.84 -9.33
CA LYS A 96 28.26 -2.21 -7.97
C LYS A 96 26.87 -1.66 -7.67
N VAL A 97 26.05 -2.42 -6.97
CA VAL A 97 24.69 -2.02 -6.60
C VAL A 97 24.44 -2.26 -5.12
N ALA A 98 23.55 -1.47 -4.54
CA ALA A 98 23.16 -1.54 -3.15
C ALA A 98 21.65 -1.38 -2.99
N ARG A 99 21.14 -1.74 -1.82
CA ARG A 99 19.75 -1.50 -1.41
C ARG A 99 19.67 -0.47 -0.30
N ARG A 100 18.65 0.37 -0.34
CA ARG A 100 18.41 1.37 0.73
C ARG A 100 17.99 0.72 2.05
N GLY A 101 17.30 -0.41 1.98
CA GLY A 101 16.76 -1.16 3.12
C GLY A 101 17.71 -2.20 3.70
N TRP A 102 18.99 -2.24 3.28
CA TRP A 102 19.97 -3.13 3.90
C TRP A 102 20.38 -2.63 5.29
N ASN A 103 20.56 -3.58 6.21
CA ASN A 103 20.94 -3.33 7.59
C ASN A 103 22.44 -3.08 7.71
N GLY A 104 22.90 -1.88 7.34
CA GLY A 104 24.27 -1.45 7.54
C GLY A 104 24.80 -0.62 6.38
N GLU A 105 25.65 0.35 6.72
CA GLU A 105 26.26 1.30 5.78
C GLU A 105 27.27 0.61 4.86
N ASP A 106 27.49 1.21 3.69
CA ASP A 106 28.49 0.81 2.70
C ASP A 106 28.44 -0.65 2.23
N GLN A 107 27.26 -1.27 2.26
CA GLN A 107 27.04 -2.58 1.68
C GLN A 107 26.76 -2.47 0.18
N PHE A 108 27.40 -3.33 -0.62
CA PHE A 108 27.15 -3.42 -2.06
C PHE A 108 27.45 -4.81 -2.59
N CYS A 109 26.74 -5.21 -3.64
CA CYS A 109 26.99 -6.43 -4.38
C CYS A 109 27.36 -6.14 -5.84
N TRP A 110 28.00 -7.11 -6.48
CA TRP A 110 28.41 -7.05 -7.88
C TRP A 110 28.53 -8.45 -8.47
N LEU A 111 28.57 -8.53 -9.80
CA LEU A 111 28.87 -9.76 -10.54
C LEU A 111 30.38 -9.96 -10.64
N VAL A 112 30.87 -11.10 -10.16
CA VAL A 112 32.21 -11.60 -10.47
C VAL A 112 32.10 -12.45 -11.73
N PRO A 113 32.77 -12.08 -12.84
CA PRO A 113 32.75 -12.87 -14.06
C PRO A 113 33.45 -14.22 -13.86
N GLU A 114 33.16 -15.16 -14.73
CA GLU A 114 33.92 -16.42 -14.78
C GLU A 114 35.40 -16.16 -15.05
N GLY A 115 36.26 -17.04 -14.53
CA GLY A 115 37.70 -16.89 -14.67
C GLY A 115 38.47 -18.08 -14.16
N GLN A 116 39.80 -18.00 -14.29
CA GLN A 116 40.71 -19.02 -13.78
C GLN A 116 41.69 -18.36 -12.81
N TYR A 117 41.87 -18.97 -11.65
CA TYR A 117 42.73 -18.45 -10.60
C TYR A 117 43.65 -19.55 -10.05
N PRO A 118 44.87 -19.19 -9.60
CA PRO A 118 45.74 -20.15 -8.94
C PRO A 118 45.07 -20.81 -7.72
N ALA A 119 45.25 -22.12 -7.57
CA ALA A 119 44.77 -22.89 -6.42
C ALA A 119 45.33 -22.32 -5.12
N ARG A 120 44.43 -21.86 -4.24
CA ARG A 120 44.80 -21.29 -2.93
C ARG A 120 44.69 -22.27 -1.77
N MET A 121 43.85 -23.30 -1.92
CA MET A 121 43.57 -24.27 -0.87
C MET A 121 44.23 -25.62 -1.20
N GLU A 122 44.84 -26.27 -0.22
CA GLU A 122 45.44 -27.61 -0.39
C GLU A 122 44.44 -28.62 -0.96
N ALA A 123 43.15 -28.50 -0.62
CA ALA A 123 42.09 -29.39 -1.09
C ALA A 123 41.92 -29.43 -2.62
N ILE A 124 42.45 -28.44 -3.36
CA ILE A 124 42.29 -28.34 -4.81
C ILE A 124 43.63 -28.25 -5.57
N LYS A 125 44.77 -28.26 -4.86
CA LYS A 125 46.10 -28.28 -5.49
C LYS A 125 46.36 -29.62 -6.18
N GLY A 126 46.97 -29.57 -7.35
CA GLY A 126 47.23 -30.71 -8.24
C GLY A 126 45.99 -31.24 -8.98
N TYR A 127 44.80 -30.69 -8.72
CA TYR A 127 43.55 -31.21 -9.30
C TYR A 127 43.32 -30.73 -10.73
N PHE A 128 43.73 -29.50 -11.05
CA PHE A 128 43.57 -28.90 -12.37
C PHE A 128 44.92 -28.72 -13.08
N PRO A 129 44.98 -28.83 -14.42
CA PRO A 129 46.21 -28.56 -15.17
C PRO A 129 46.80 -27.19 -14.83
N GLY A 130 48.07 -27.19 -14.41
CA GLY A 130 48.78 -25.95 -14.04
C GLY A 130 48.28 -25.28 -12.76
N ASP A 131 47.51 -25.98 -11.91
CA ASP A 131 46.91 -25.45 -10.68
C ASP A 131 46.05 -24.20 -10.90
N LEU A 132 45.47 -24.06 -12.09
CA LEU A 132 44.50 -23.02 -12.41
C LEU A 132 43.08 -23.57 -12.25
N VAL A 133 42.40 -23.10 -11.22
CA VAL A 133 41.04 -23.51 -10.88
C VAL A 133 40.04 -22.69 -11.69
N PRO A 134 39.17 -23.32 -12.50
CA PRO A 134 38.10 -22.62 -13.19
C PRO A 134 36.94 -22.32 -12.22
N TYR A 135 36.61 -21.03 -12.08
CA TYR A 135 35.45 -20.57 -11.32
C TYR A 135 34.40 -20.03 -12.28
N GLY A 136 33.15 -20.49 -12.12
CA GLY A 136 32.00 -19.90 -12.81
C GLY A 136 31.68 -18.50 -12.28
N ALA A 137 30.87 -17.75 -13.02
CA ALA A 137 30.40 -16.44 -12.56
C ALA A 137 29.51 -16.57 -11.32
N TYR A 138 29.60 -15.61 -10.40
CA TYR A 138 28.81 -15.57 -9.17
C TYR A 138 28.65 -14.14 -8.68
N PHE A 139 27.69 -13.90 -7.78
CA PHE A 139 27.58 -12.59 -7.12
C PHE A 139 28.40 -12.57 -5.83
N ALA A 140 29.07 -11.45 -5.60
CA ALA A 140 29.75 -11.17 -4.35
C ALA A 140 29.05 -10.03 -3.63
N LEU A 141 29.12 -10.04 -2.31
CA LEU A 141 28.63 -8.97 -1.43
C LEU A 141 29.77 -8.55 -0.51
N LYS A 142 30.02 -7.24 -0.41
CA LYS A 142 30.76 -6.67 0.71
C LYS A 142 29.75 -6.35 1.80
N ASN A 143 29.83 -7.04 2.92
CA ASN A 143 28.92 -6.84 4.04
C ASN A 143 29.28 -5.58 4.86
N ALA A 144 28.44 -5.24 5.84
CA ALA A 144 28.63 -4.08 6.71
C ALA A 144 29.92 -4.16 7.56
N GLN A 145 30.52 -5.34 7.70
CA GLN A 145 31.80 -5.54 8.38
C GLN A 145 33.00 -5.39 7.45
N GLY A 146 32.80 -5.04 6.18
CA GLY A 146 33.88 -4.90 5.20
C GLY A 146 34.40 -6.22 4.65
N VAL A 147 33.72 -7.34 4.92
CA VAL A 147 34.12 -8.68 4.44
C VAL A 147 33.38 -9.00 3.15
N VAL A 148 34.12 -9.53 2.17
CA VAL A 148 33.56 -10.02 0.91
C VAL A 148 33.15 -11.48 1.06
N VAL A 149 31.90 -11.79 0.71
CA VAL A 149 31.35 -13.14 0.74
C VAL A 149 30.64 -13.45 -0.59
N PRO A 150 30.59 -14.74 -1.00
CA PRO A 150 29.65 -15.16 -2.04
C PRO A 150 28.23 -14.83 -1.59
N TRP A 151 27.43 -14.26 -2.48
CA TRP A 151 26.08 -13.81 -2.19
C TRP A 151 25.08 -14.49 -3.10
N VAL A 152 24.00 -14.94 -2.47
CA VAL A 152 22.80 -15.45 -3.13
C VAL A 152 21.68 -14.50 -2.75
N PRO A 153 21.06 -13.79 -3.72
CA PRO A 153 19.93 -12.92 -3.43
C PRO A 153 18.83 -13.68 -2.70
N SER A 154 18.38 -13.14 -1.56
CA SER A 154 17.23 -13.69 -0.86
C SER A 154 15.93 -13.33 -1.59
N VAL A 155 14.82 -14.00 -1.26
CA VAL A 155 13.50 -13.60 -1.79
C VAL A 155 13.20 -12.13 -1.48
N GLY A 156 13.64 -11.63 -0.31
CA GLY A 156 13.49 -10.23 0.05
C GLY A 156 14.37 -9.27 -0.76
N ASP A 157 15.46 -9.75 -1.36
CA ASP A 157 16.27 -8.96 -2.32
C ASP A 157 15.63 -8.96 -3.71
N LEU A 158 15.12 -10.12 -4.13
CA LEU A 158 14.47 -10.28 -5.43
C LEU A 158 13.17 -9.46 -5.58
N LEU A 159 12.42 -9.31 -4.49
CA LEU A 159 11.15 -8.55 -4.46
C LEU A 159 11.32 -7.08 -4.10
N ALA A 160 12.56 -6.60 -3.97
CA ALA A 160 12.85 -5.25 -3.57
C ALA A 160 12.85 -4.27 -4.74
N CYS A 161 12.40 -3.05 -4.47
CA CYS A 161 12.37 -1.94 -5.43
C CYS A 161 13.26 -0.76 -5.00
N ASP A 162 14.24 -0.99 -4.13
CA ASP A 162 15.06 0.06 -3.53
C ASP A 162 16.53 -0.01 -3.95
N TRP A 163 16.79 -0.50 -5.17
CA TRP A 163 18.12 -0.70 -5.71
C TRP A 163 18.71 0.60 -6.27
N PHE A 164 20.03 0.75 -6.16
CA PHE A 164 20.76 1.86 -6.79
C PHE A 164 22.23 1.47 -7.05
N VAL A 165 22.85 2.17 -8.01
CA VAL A 165 24.28 2.01 -8.33
C VAL A 165 25.15 2.75 -7.31
N VAL A 166 26.26 2.15 -6.92
CA VAL A 166 27.30 2.80 -6.09
C VAL A 166 28.60 2.97 -6.87
N GLU A 167 29.27 4.10 -6.66
CA GLU A 167 30.57 4.43 -7.26
C GLU A 167 31.74 3.64 -6.65
#